data_AF-A0A660UGX4-F1
#
_entry.id   AF-A0A660UGX4-F1
#
_cell.length_a   1.000
_cell.length_b   1.000
_cell.length_c   1.000
_cell.angle_alpha   90.00
_cell.angle_beta   90.00
_cell.angle_gamma   90.00
#
_symmetry.space_group_name_H-M   'P 1'
#
loop_
_entity.id
_entity.type
_entity.pdbx_description
1 polymer ?
#
loop_
_entity_poly.entity_id
_entity_poly.type
_entity_poly.pdbx_seq_one_letter_code
_entity_poly.pdbx_strand_id
1 'polypeptide(L)' 'MTKKTKKTRTEDKPLALDAARIARELNCTDITVIDLTGISPATNYFVIATGTSARQARTVTDEISV' A
#
# COMPACT_ATOMS: atom_id res chain seq x y z
N MET A 1 22.33 -16.95 -11.28
CA MET A 1 21.62 -16.07 -12.24
C MET A 1 20.21 -15.82 -11.72
N THR A 2 19.94 -14.68 -11.10
CA THR A 2 18.57 -14.22 -10.84
C THR A 2 18.42 -12.87 -11.50
N LYS A 3 17.69 -12.87 -12.62
CA LYS A 3 17.42 -11.70 -13.47
C LYS A 3 16.80 -10.60 -12.59
N LYS A 4 17.53 -9.51 -12.35
CA LYS A 4 16.93 -8.25 -11.88
C LYS A 4 16.15 -7.66 -13.05
N THR A 5 14.91 -8.11 -13.23
CA THR A 5 13.95 -7.44 -14.08
C THR A 5 13.79 -6.02 -13.53
N LYS A 6 14.15 -5.05 -14.36
CA LYS A 6 14.05 -3.61 -14.10
C LYS A 6 12.56 -3.23 -14.09
N LYS A 7 11.81 -3.66 -13.06
CA LYS A 7 10.43 -3.24 -12.84
C LYS A 7 10.47 -1.74 -12.53
N THR A 8 9.66 -0.97 -13.24
CA THR A 8 9.59 0.49 -13.19
C THR A 8 9.44 0.98 -11.74
N ARG A 9 10.55 1.33 -11.09
CA ARG A 9 10.61 1.78 -9.68
C ARG A 9 9.78 3.05 -9.42
N THR A 10 9.34 3.73 -10.47
CA THR A 10 8.70 5.04 -10.41
C THR A 10 7.26 4.98 -9.90
N GLU A 11 6.59 3.83 -9.98
CA GLU A 11 5.13 3.71 -9.73
C GLU A 11 4.78 3.12 -8.35
N ASP A 12 5.71 2.40 -7.72
CA ASP A 12 5.42 1.70 -6.46
C ASP A 12 5.20 2.66 -5.27
N LYS A 13 5.95 3.76 -5.22
CA LYS A 13 5.84 4.77 -4.15
C LYS A 13 4.55 5.60 -4.27
N PRO A 14 4.19 6.15 -5.45
CA PRO A 14 2.90 6.78 -5.65
C PRO A 14 1.73 5.87 -5.25
N LEU A 15 1.74 4.61 -5.68
CA LEU A 15 0.70 3.64 -5.33
C LEU A 15 0.55 3.45 -3.81
N ALA A 16 1.66 3.35 -3.08
CA ALA A 16 1.62 3.25 -1.62
C ALA A 16 1.06 4.52 -0.96
N LEU A 17 1.36 5.69 -1.50
CA LEU A 17 0.84 6.97 -1.00
C LEU A 17 -0.64 7.15 -1.32
N ASP A 18 -1.09 6.75 -2.50
CA ASP A 18 -2.49 6.81 -2.89
C ASP A 18 -3.34 5.85 -2.05
N ALA A 19 -2.85 4.63 -1.79
CA ALA A 19 -3.50 3.71 -0.87
C ALA A 19 -3.63 4.29 0.55
N ALA A 20 -2.57 4.91 1.07
CA ALA A 20 -2.60 5.58 2.38
C ALA A 20 -3.58 6.78 2.38
N ARG A 21 -3.68 7.50 1.26
CA ARG A 21 -4.61 8.60 1.10
C ARG A 21 -6.06 8.12 1.10
N ILE A 22 -6.39 7.09 0.34
CA ILE A 22 -7.73 6.48 0.30
C ILE A 22 -8.13 6.00 1.69
N ALA A 23 -7.23 5.30 2.40
CA ALA A 23 -7.47 4.88 3.78
C ALA A 23 -7.81 6.06 4.69
N ARG A 24 -7.12 7.21 4.54
CA ARG A 24 -7.40 8.42 5.31
C ARG A 24 -8.74 9.06 4.94
N GLU A 25 -9.07 9.14 3.66
CA GLU A 25 -10.35 9.68 3.17
C GLU A 25 -11.55 8.86 3.67
N LEU A 26 -11.36 7.55 3.85
CA LEU A 26 -12.35 6.64 4.41
C LEU A 26 -12.34 6.56 5.94
N ASN A 27 -11.65 7.48 6.63
CA ASN A 27 -11.55 7.56 8.10
C ASN A 27 -10.90 6.33 8.77
N CYS A 28 -9.88 5.73 8.15
CA CYS A 28 -8.99 4.82 8.87
C CYS A 28 -8.01 5.59 9.77
N THR A 29 -7.52 4.92 10.81
CA THR A 29 -6.52 5.45 11.75
C THR A 29 -5.20 4.68 11.65
N ASP A 30 -4.16 5.13 12.36
CA ASP A 30 -2.84 4.46 12.46
C ASP A 30 -2.21 4.13 11.10
N ILE A 31 -2.39 5.03 10.13
CA ILE A 31 -1.94 4.83 8.75
C ILE A 31 -0.43 4.97 8.69
N THR A 32 0.27 3.88 8.39
CA THR A 32 1.73 3.83 8.30
C THR A 32 2.16 3.24 6.97
N VAL A 33 3.04 3.96 6.26
CA VAL A 33 3.69 3.46 5.04
C VAL A 33 5.12 3.05 5.38
N ILE A 34 5.47 1.80 5.12
CA ILE A 34 6.78 1.21 5.41
C ILE A 34 7.48 0.91 4.09
N ASP A 35 8.66 1.51 3.89
CA ASP A 35 9.53 1.20 2.75
C ASP A 35 10.32 -0.09 3.04
N LEU A 36 10.09 -1.10 2.19
CA LEU A 36 10.75 -2.41 2.21
C LEU A 36 11.65 -2.62 0.99
N THR A 37 11.86 -1.57 0.19
CA THR A 37 12.61 -1.65 -1.06
C THR A 37 14.03 -2.12 -0.81
N GLY A 38 14.37 -3.31 -1.31
CA GLY A 38 15.69 -3.91 -1.12
C GLY A 38 15.88 -4.64 0.23
N ILE A 39 14.89 -4.62 1.11
CA ILE A 39 14.84 -5.41 2.36
C ILE A 39 14.10 -6.72 2.10
N SER A 40 12.93 -6.66 1.45
CA SER A 40 12.10 -7.82 1.14
C SER A 40 12.04 -8.07 -0.37
N PRO A 41 12.15 -9.33 -0.84
CA PRO A 41 11.88 -9.67 -2.23
C PRO A 41 10.38 -9.76 -2.55
N ALA A 42 9.49 -9.76 -1.55
CA ALA A 42 8.06 -9.97 -1.74
C ALA A 42 7.31 -8.70 -2.17
N THR A 43 7.68 -7.53 -1.62
CA THR A 43 7.08 -6.22 -1.97
C THR A 43 8.05 -5.08 -1.66
N ASN A 44 7.80 -3.92 -2.26
CA ASN A 44 8.58 -2.69 -2.04
C ASN A 44 8.00 -1.82 -0.93
N TYR A 45 6.69 -1.84 -0.71
CA TYR A 45 6.04 -1.03 0.33
C TYR A 45 4.96 -1.83 1.04
N PHE A 46 4.79 -1.55 2.34
CA PHE A 46 3.58 -1.89 3.08
C PHE A 46 2.82 -0.62 3.44
N VAL A 47 1.50 -0.71 3.35
CA VAL A 47 0.58 0.29 3.86
C VAL A 47 -0.29 -0.40 4.89
N ILE A 48 -0.17 0.03 6.15
CA ILE A 48 -0.94 -0.52 7.27
C ILE A 48 -1.90 0.57 7.71
N ALA A 49 -3.16 0.23 7.88
CA ALA A 49 -4.20 1.14 8.38
C ALA A 49 -5.20 0.38 9.25
N THR A 50 -5.73 1.04 10.27
CA THR A 50 -6.75 0.50 11.17
C THR A 50 -8.13 0.99 10.75
N GLY A 51 -9.03 0.03 10.48
CA GLY A 51 -10.46 0.29 10.32
C GLY A 51 -11.24 -0.02 11.60
N THR A 52 -12.35 0.66 11.80
CA THR A 52 -13.29 0.43 12.91
C THR A 52 -14.28 -0.70 12.63
N SER A 53 -14.38 -1.16 11.38
CA SER A 53 -15.26 -2.27 11.00
C SER A 53 -14.75 -3.04 9.77
N ALA A 54 -15.15 -4.31 9.68
CA ALA A 54 -14.85 -5.15 8.51
C ALA A 54 -15.45 -4.59 7.21
N ARG A 55 -16.62 -3.91 7.31
CA ARG A 55 -17.24 -3.22 6.16
C ARG A 55 -16.35 -2.09 5.65
N GLN A 56 -15.83 -1.25 6.55
CA GLN A 56 -14.92 -0.16 6.19
C GLN A 56 -13.66 -0.71 5.52
N ALA A 57 -13.05 -1.77 6.09
CA ALA A 57 -11.86 -2.39 5.51
C ALA A 57 -12.09 -2.92 4.08
N ARG A 58 -13.26 -3.51 3.80
CA ARG A 58 -13.65 -3.91 2.44
C ARG A 58 -13.76 -2.72 1.51
N THR A 59 -14.49 -1.67 1.90
CA THR A 59 -14.63 -0.46 1.09
C THR A 59 -13.26 0.16 0.75
N VAL A 60 -12.33 0.21 1.71
CA VAL A 60 -10.95 0.69 1.46
C VAL A 60 -10.24 -0.19 0.44
N THR A 61 -10.38 -1.52 0.55
CA THR A 61 -9.73 -2.46 -0.37
C THR A 61 -10.31 -2.37 -1.79
N ASP A 62 -11.63 -2.18 -1.90
CA ASP A 62 -12.32 -2.04 -3.17
C ASP A 62 -11.86 -0.75 -3.89
N GLU A 63 -11.77 0.39 -3.18
CA GLU A 63 -11.30 1.67 -3.74
C GLU A 63 -9.83 1.63 -4.18
N ILE A 64 -8.96 0.90 -3.46
CA ILE A 64 -7.53 0.76 -3.82
C ILE A 64 -7.33 -0.15 -5.04
N SER A 65 -8.28 -1.05 -5.33
CA SER A 65 -8.14 -2.06 -6.39
C SER A 65 -8.54 -1.58 -7.79
N VAL A 66 -9.03 -0.34 -7.92
CA VAL A 66 -9.48 0.30 -9.18
C VAL A 66 -8.31 0.97 -9.89
#